data_AF-A0A2V1AV06-F1
#
_entry.id   AF-A0A2V1AV06-F1
#
_cell.length_a   1.000
_cell.length_b   1.000
_cell.length_c   1.000
_cell.angle_alpha   90.00
_cell.angle_beta   90.00
_cell.angle_gamma   90.00
#
_symmetry.space_group_name_H-M   'P 1'
#
loop_
_entity.id
_entity.type
_entity.pdbx_description
1 polymer ?
#
loop_
_entity_poly.entity_id
_entity_poly.type
_entity_poly.pdbx_seq_one_letter_code
_entity_poly.pdbx_strand_id
1 'polypeptide(L)'
;MKRHPLLKNPVKWLQGAAKGHSAGLYDSSAYNLHDLTNNPFAQALADHRADHMVKRFPIGNMIQLVMKKIDGQYNIVPVLEKPKAGNNPANYVLNRASYIAHVQQTRFLPVPQKIRQRDKKLMGSIRVVEDFEGVHRKKLEEAIRSLLEQKQAGDGPGLRVLPGQRKIPGNGPVEWEGKVPRIYSTLVDEELFLPFDKNLELCQLLLKHAQFCDIQAPEGSESVSTKNAS
;
A
#
# COMPACT_ATOMS: atom_id res chain seq x y z
N MET A 1 10.13 35.97 19.55
CA MET A 1 11.03 34.80 19.63
C MET A 1 11.61 34.48 18.26
N LYS A 2 12.87 34.81 18.00
CA LYS A 2 13.56 34.47 16.75
C LYS A 2 13.86 32.96 16.74
N ARG A 3 13.25 32.20 15.82
CA ARG A 3 13.45 30.75 15.70
C ARG A 3 14.89 30.47 15.25
N HIS A 4 15.64 29.68 16.03
CA HIS A 4 17.05 29.37 15.81
C HIS A 4 17.25 28.64 14.47
N PRO A 5 18.19 29.07 13.60
CA PRO A 5 18.38 28.50 12.26
C PRO A 5 18.57 26.99 12.30
N LEU A 6 19.34 26.45 13.24
CA LEU A 6 19.63 25.01 13.41
C LEU A 6 18.40 24.09 13.51
N LEU A 7 17.21 24.63 13.84
CA LEU A 7 15.97 23.85 13.89
C LEU A 7 15.25 23.78 12.53
N LYS A 8 15.82 24.38 11.47
CA LYS A 8 15.37 24.21 10.09
C LYS A 8 16.20 23.11 9.43
N ASN A 9 15.53 22.03 9.10
CA ASN A 9 15.97 20.92 8.24
C ASN A 9 17.46 20.97 7.79
N PRO A 10 18.37 20.24 8.48
CA PRO A 10 19.82 20.35 8.31
C PRO A 10 20.32 19.98 6.90
N VAL A 11 19.44 19.41 6.08
CA VAL A 11 19.66 18.99 4.69
C VAL A 11 20.03 20.16 3.77
N LYS A 12 19.70 21.42 4.12
CA LYS A 12 20.05 22.59 3.29
C LYS A 12 21.51 23.05 3.39
N TRP A 13 22.25 22.69 4.45
CA TRP A 13 23.61 23.19 4.66
C TRP A 13 24.71 22.16 4.42
N LEU A 14 24.34 20.89 4.28
CA LEU A 14 25.29 19.82 3.97
C LEU A 14 25.43 19.67 2.46
N GLN A 15 26.26 20.51 1.83
CA GLN A 15 26.70 20.31 0.46
C GLN A 15 27.66 19.10 0.42
N GLY A 16 27.29 18.06 -0.33
CA GLY A 16 28.12 16.85 -0.51
C GLY A 16 27.77 15.65 0.39
N ALA A 17 26.96 15.84 1.44
CA ALA A 17 26.45 14.71 2.21
C ALA A 17 25.40 13.93 1.40
N ALA A 18 25.45 12.60 1.45
CA ALA A 18 24.41 11.76 0.86
C ALA A 18 23.05 12.17 1.42
N LYS A 19 22.13 12.60 0.54
CA LYS A 19 20.84 13.23 0.90
C LYS A 19 19.79 12.24 1.42
N GLY A 20 20.20 11.27 2.23
CA GLY A 20 19.34 10.23 2.79
C GLY A 20 20.02 9.51 3.97
N HIS A 21 19.32 8.53 4.53
CA HIS A 21 19.86 7.61 5.53
C HIS A 21 21.18 7.00 5.02
N SER A 22 22.29 7.25 5.72
CA SER A 22 23.59 6.67 5.37
C SER A 22 23.62 5.22 5.86
N ALA A 23 23.18 4.30 5.00
CA ALA A 23 23.07 2.88 5.35
C ALA A 23 24.40 2.28 5.83
N GLY A 24 25.54 2.81 5.38
CA GLY A 24 26.88 2.39 5.83
C GLY A 24 27.27 2.84 7.24
N LEU A 25 26.46 3.65 7.92
CA LEU A 25 26.63 4.01 9.34
C LEU A 25 25.76 3.17 10.27
N TYR A 26 24.92 2.27 9.73
CA TYR A 26 24.18 1.35 10.55
C TYR A 26 25.12 0.26 11.06
N ASP A 27 25.18 0.13 12.38
CA ASP A 27 25.87 -0.96 13.03
C ASP A 27 25.14 -2.28 12.68
N SER A 28 25.71 -3.04 11.75
CA SER A 28 25.17 -4.31 11.30
C SER A 28 25.22 -5.38 12.39
N SER A 29 25.96 -5.18 13.48
CA SER A 29 25.96 -6.07 14.64
C SER A 29 24.74 -5.86 15.56
N ALA A 30 24.12 -4.68 15.50
CA ALA A 30 22.95 -4.35 16.29
C ALA A 30 21.62 -4.88 15.69
N TYR A 31 21.64 -5.34 14.44
CA TYR A 31 20.45 -5.80 13.72
C TYR A 31 20.70 -7.12 13.00
N ASN A 32 19.82 -8.10 13.18
CA ASN A 32 19.85 -9.30 12.35
C ASN A 32 19.35 -8.97 10.94
N LEU A 33 20.29 -8.74 10.01
CA LEU A 33 20.00 -8.38 8.62
C LEU A 33 19.23 -9.47 7.88
N HIS A 34 19.44 -10.74 8.20
CA HIS A 34 18.70 -11.85 7.59
C HIS A 34 17.21 -11.74 7.93
N ASP A 35 16.89 -11.53 9.20
CA ASP A 35 15.51 -11.40 9.66
C ASP A 35 14.84 -10.14 9.11
N LEU A 36 15.56 -9.02 9.04
CA LEU A 36 15.04 -7.78 8.45
C LEU A 36 14.79 -7.90 6.94
N THR A 37 15.69 -8.58 6.22
CA THR A 37 15.54 -8.78 4.77
C THR A 37 14.31 -9.63 4.46
N ASN A 38 14.04 -10.65 5.27
CA ASN A 38 12.90 -11.53 5.09
C ASN A 38 11.61 -10.99 5.74
N ASN A 39 11.65 -9.90 6.48
CA ASN A 39 10.46 -9.35 7.13
C ASN A 39 9.66 -8.47 6.15
N PRO A 40 8.40 -8.84 5.81
CA PRO A 40 7.59 -8.07 4.87
C PRO A 40 7.24 -6.66 5.36
N PHE A 41 7.18 -6.44 6.68
CA PHE A 41 6.95 -5.12 7.27
C PHE A 41 8.16 -4.21 7.12
N ALA A 42 9.36 -4.75 7.33
CA ALA A 42 10.61 -3.99 7.18
C ALA A 42 10.82 -3.57 5.72
N GLN A 43 10.61 -4.50 4.77
CA GLN A 43 10.69 -4.18 3.34
C GLN A 43 9.68 -3.12 2.91
N ALA A 44 8.45 -3.16 3.45
CA ALA A 44 7.40 -2.20 3.11
C ALA A 44 7.78 -0.75 3.48
N LEU A 45 8.65 -0.56 4.49
CA LEU A 45 9.08 0.74 5.01
C LEU A 45 10.37 1.29 4.37
N ALA A 46 11.13 0.46 3.63
CA ALA A 46 12.45 0.83 3.13
C ALA A 46 12.40 1.96 2.08
N ASP A 47 11.40 1.92 1.19
CA ASP A 47 11.27 2.87 0.10
C ASP A 47 9.96 3.66 0.16
N HIS A 48 9.99 4.90 -0.31
CA HIS A 48 8.83 5.80 -0.30
C HIS A 48 8.55 6.41 -1.68
N ARG A 49 7.28 6.45 -2.09
CA ARG A 49 6.82 7.09 -3.33
C ARG A 49 5.72 8.09 -3.05
N ALA A 50 5.64 9.10 -3.91
CA ALA A 50 4.52 10.03 -3.90
C ALA A 50 3.28 9.34 -4.49
N ASP A 51 2.14 9.54 -3.85
CA ASP A 51 0.83 9.20 -4.40
C ASP A 51 0.41 10.24 -5.45
N HIS A 52 -0.74 10.02 -6.08
CA HIS A 52 -1.30 10.94 -7.07
C HIS A 52 -1.56 12.36 -6.54
N MET A 53 -1.66 12.54 -5.22
CA MET A 53 -1.81 13.83 -4.53
C MET A 53 -0.46 14.41 -4.05
N VAL A 54 0.67 13.83 -4.49
CA VAL A 54 2.04 14.25 -4.17
C VAL A 54 2.46 13.98 -2.72
N LYS A 55 1.61 13.34 -1.89
CA LYS A 55 1.97 12.91 -0.54
C LYS A 55 2.80 11.64 -0.60
N ARG A 56 3.86 11.53 0.21
CA ARG A 56 4.77 10.38 0.17
C ARG A 56 4.35 9.32 1.19
N PHE A 57 4.30 8.08 0.73
CA PHE A 57 3.98 6.92 1.53
C PHE A 57 4.98 5.78 1.26
N PRO A 58 5.14 4.81 2.18
CA PRO A 58 5.95 3.64 1.94
C PRO A 58 5.46 2.84 0.73
N ILE A 59 6.36 2.39 -0.15
CA ILE A 59 6.01 1.70 -1.41
C ILE A 59 5.15 0.46 -1.15
N GLY A 60 5.42 -0.28 -0.06
CA GLY A 60 4.63 -1.46 0.30
C GLY A 60 3.14 -1.16 0.51
N ASN A 61 2.81 0.09 0.87
CA ASN A 61 1.46 0.56 1.12
C ASN A 61 0.83 1.24 -0.12
N MET A 62 1.42 1.10 -1.30
CA MET A 62 0.96 1.76 -2.53
C MET A 62 0.48 0.74 -3.57
N ILE A 63 -0.62 1.06 -4.23
CA ILE A 63 -1.11 0.36 -5.42
C ILE A 63 -0.44 0.97 -6.63
N GLN A 64 0.16 0.13 -7.46
CA GLN A 64 0.74 0.54 -8.73
C GLN A 64 -0.34 0.65 -9.80
N LEU A 65 -0.26 1.72 -10.58
CA LEU A 65 -1.20 2.04 -11.64
C LEU A 65 -0.48 2.10 -12.96
N VAL A 66 -1.03 1.49 -14.00
CA VAL A 66 -0.51 1.59 -15.36
C VAL A 66 -1.60 2.03 -16.31
N MET A 67 -1.20 2.64 -17.41
CA MET A 67 -2.10 3.01 -18.50
C MET A 67 -2.12 1.87 -19.54
N LYS A 68 -3.30 1.32 -19.82
CA LYS A 68 -3.51 0.25 -20.81
C LYS A 68 -4.53 0.71 -21.84
N LYS A 69 -4.34 0.33 -23.11
CA LYS A 69 -5.35 0.53 -24.15
C LYS A 69 -6.35 -0.64 -24.13
N ILE A 70 -7.63 -0.35 -23.91
CA ILE A 70 -8.74 -1.32 -23.87
C ILE A 70 -9.82 -0.75 -24.79
N ASP A 71 -10.26 -1.51 -25.79
CA ASP A 71 -11.31 -1.13 -26.75
C ASP A 71 -11.08 0.25 -27.40
N GLY A 72 -9.83 0.53 -27.75
CA GLY A 72 -9.45 1.80 -28.37
C GLY A 72 -9.24 2.98 -27.39
N GLN A 73 -9.64 2.84 -26.12
CA GLN A 73 -9.53 3.87 -25.09
C GLN A 73 -8.39 3.61 -24.10
N TYR A 74 -7.80 4.68 -23.57
CA TYR A 74 -6.73 4.57 -22.57
C TYR A 74 -7.32 4.52 -21.17
N ASN A 75 -7.08 3.42 -20.47
CA ASN A 75 -7.60 3.17 -19.15
C ASN A 75 -6.46 3.07 -18.13
N ILE A 76 -6.63 3.71 -16.98
CA ILE A 76 -5.76 3.53 -15.83
C ILE A 76 -6.27 2.35 -15.03
N VAL A 77 -5.42 1.34 -14.88
CA VAL A 77 -5.75 0.08 -14.22
C VAL A 77 -4.75 -0.23 -13.10
N PRO A 78 -5.21 -0.78 -11.97
CA PRO A 78 -4.32 -1.27 -10.93
C PRO A 78 -3.60 -2.54 -11.37
N VAL A 79 -2.33 -2.65 -10.99
CA VAL A 79 -1.51 -3.84 -11.19
C VAL A 79 -0.75 -4.18 -9.91
N LEU A 80 -0.49 -5.48 -9.69
CA LEU A 80 0.34 -5.93 -8.58
C LEU A 80 1.82 -5.62 -8.83
N GLU A 81 2.25 -5.81 -10.08
CA GLU A 81 3.59 -5.49 -10.56
C GLU A 81 3.54 -4.73 -11.88
N LYS A 82 4.47 -3.81 -12.05
CA LYS A 82 4.65 -3.10 -13.32
C LYS A 82 5.08 -4.10 -14.42
N PRO A 83 4.41 -4.13 -15.58
CA PRO A 83 4.81 -5.00 -16.67
C PRO A 83 6.23 -4.67 -17.17
N LYS A 84 7.04 -5.71 -17.36
CA LYS A 84 8.46 -5.62 -17.78
C LYS A 84 8.62 -5.22 -19.25
N ALA A 85 7.66 -5.59 -20.10
CA ALA A 85 7.67 -5.26 -21.53
C ALA A 85 6.87 -3.99 -21.83
N GLY A 86 7.42 -3.14 -22.70
CA GLY A 86 6.75 -1.93 -23.22
C GLY A 86 6.92 -0.67 -22.36
N ASN A 87 6.40 0.45 -22.86
CA ASN A 87 6.40 1.73 -22.15
C ASN A 87 5.16 1.83 -21.25
N ASN A 88 5.30 1.39 -20.00
CA ASN A 88 4.24 1.44 -18.99
C ASN A 88 4.52 2.60 -18.01
N PRO A 89 4.11 3.84 -18.33
CA PRO A 89 4.25 4.93 -17.37
C PRO A 89 3.34 4.60 -16.18
N ALA A 90 3.94 4.58 -14.99
CA ALA A 90 3.27 4.17 -13.77
C ALA A 90 3.01 5.35 -12.85
N ASN A 91 1.90 5.30 -12.12
CA ASN A 91 1.62 6.17 -11.00
C ASN A 91 1.22 5.31 -9.80
N TYR A 92 1.03 5.93 -8.64
CA TYR A 92 0.78 5.24 -7.40
C TYR A 92 -0.41 5.88 -6.66
N VAL A 93 -1.20 5.05 -6.01
CA VAL A 93 -2.28 5.46 -5.10
C VAL A 93 -2.14 4.69 -3.79
N LEU A 94 -2.58 5.28 -2.67
CA LEU A 94 -2.53 4.61 -1.38
C LEU A 94 -3.38 3.33 -1.39
N ASN A 95 -2.86 2.25 -0.81
CA ASN A 95 -3.53 0.95 -0.71
C ASN A 95 -4.60 0.92 0.39
N ARG A 96 -5.70 1.65 0.17
CA ARG A 96 -6.87 1.68 1.06
C ARG A 96 -8.14 1.91 0.24
N ALA A 97 -9.12 1.02 0.34
CA ALA A 97 -10.39 1.15 -0.37
C ALA A 97 -11.11 2.47 -0.02
N SER A 98 -11.26 2.78 1.26
CA SER A 98 -11.91 4.03 1.73
C SER A 98 -11.24 5.30 1.20
N TYR A 99 -9.91 5.32 1.08
CA TYR A 99 -9.18 6.43 0.46
C TYR A 99 -9.50 6.53 -1.03
N ILE A 100 -9.52 5.40 -1.74
CA ILE A 100 -9.80 5.34 -3.18
C ILE A 100 -11.22 5.82 -3.48
N ALA A 101 -12.22 5.30 -2.77
CA ALA A 101 -13.60 5.76 -2.85
C ALA A 101 -13.70 7.29 -2.67
N HIS A 102 -13.02 7.84 -1.66
CA HIS A 102 -13.02 9.27 -1.41
C HIS A 102 -12.38 10.08 -2.56
N VAL A 103 -11.23 9.65 -3.08
CA VAL A 103 -10.56 10.42 -4.15
C VAL A 103 -11.27 10.29 -5.50
N GLN A 104 -11.96 9.17 -5.75
CA GLN A 104 -12.80 8.99 -6.94
C GLN A 104 -13.92 10.02 -7.04
N GLN A 105 -14.46 10.49 -5.91
CA GLN A 105 -15.52 11.51 -5.87
C GLN A 105 -15.05 12.93 -6.22
N THR A 106 -13.75 13.23 -6.12
CA THR A 106 -13.23 14.60 -6.31
C THR A 106 -12.65 14.80 -7.71
N ARG A 107 -11.45 14.26 -7.98
CA ARG A 107 -10.78 14.23 -9.31
C ARG A 107 -9.70 13.13 -9.35
N PHE A 108 -10.10 11.87 -9.28
CA PHE A 108 -9.15 10.76 -9.40
C PHE A 108 -8.71 10.56 -10.85
N LEU A 109 -7.60 11.19 -11.22
CA LEU A 109 -6.97 10.98 -12.53
C LEU A 109 -5.46 10.80 -12.36
N PRO A 110 -5.00 9.66 -11.85
CA PRO A 110 -3.59 9.42 -11.55
C PRO A 110 -2.75 9.16 -12.81
N VAL A 111 -2.88 10.01 -13.83
CA VAL A 111 -2.06 9.97 -15.05
C VAL A 111 -0.61 10.32 -14.71
N PRO A 112 0.36 9.49 -15.14
CA PRO A 112 1.78 9.77 -14.95
C PRO A 112 2.18 11.14 -15.51
N GLN A 113 3.01 11.88 -14.77
CA GLN A 113 3.39 13.25 -15.12
C GLN A 113 4.01 13.39 -16.52
N LYS A 114 4.81 12.40 -16.95
CA LYS A 114 5.43 12.37 -18.29
C LYS A 114 4.38 12.38 -19.42
N ILE A 115 3.24 11.72 -19.22
CA ILE A 115 2.14 11.69 -20.20
C ILE A 115 1.39 13.01 -20.17
N ARG A 116 1.09 13.55 -18.98
CA ARG A 116 0.45 14.86 -18.83
C ARG A 116 1.21 15.99 -19.55
N GLN A 117 2.54 15.90 -19.56
CA GLN A 117 3.41 16.90 -20.20
C GLN A 117 3.52 16.71 -21.71
N ARG A 118 3.54 15.47 -22.20
CA ARG A 118 3.83 15.15 -23.61
C ARG A 118 2.60 15.16 -24.50
N ASP A 119 1.43 14.77 -23.99
CA ASP A 119 0.23 14.62 -24.81
C ASP A 119 -1.03 15.15 -24.11
N LYS A 120 -1.26 16.46 -24.24
CA LYS A 120 -2.44 17.13 -23.66
C LYS A 120 -3.75 16.70 -24.33
N LYS A 121 -3.72 16.27 -25.59
CA LYS A 121 -4.92 15.84 -26.33
C LYS A 121 -5.42 14.49 -25.80
N LEU A 122 -4.50 13.63 -25.38
CA LEU A 122 -4.81 12.33 -24.78
C LEU A 122 -5.60 12.44 -23.47
N MET A 123 -5.43 13.53 -22.72
CA MET A 123 -6.01 13.71 -21.38
C MET A 123 -7.53 13.59 -21.35
N GLY A 124 -8.24 14.02 -22.41
CA GLY A 124 -9.71 13.91 -22.49
C GLY A 124 -10.21 12.49 -22.77
N SER A 125 -9.34 11.59 -23.21
CA SER A 125 -9.66 10.20 -23.56
C SER A 125 -9.26 9.18 -22.49
N ILE A 126 -8.50 9.62 -21.48
CA ILE A 126 -8.03 8.73 -20.41
C ILE A 126 -9.11 8.61 -19.34
N ARG A 127 -9.49 7.38 -19.04
CA ARG A 127 -10.43 7.06 -17.95
C ARG A 127 -9.74 6.20 -16.90
N VAL A 128 -10.23 6.28 -15.67
CA VAL A 128 -9.93 5.26 -14.65
C VAL A 128 -10.97 4.16 -14.83
N VAL A 129 -10.58 2.91 -14.64
CA VAL A 129 -11.54 1.80 -14.61
C VAL A 129 -12.65 2.09 -13.58
N GLU A 130 -13.91 1.86 -13.98
CA GLU A 130 -15.08 2.23 -13.19
C GLU A 130 -15.09 1.52 -11.82
N ASP A 131 -14.94 0.19 -11.82
CA ASP A 131 -14.81 -0.62 -10.61
C ASP A 131 -13.34 -0.82 -10.22
N PHE A 132 -12.66 0.26 -9.84
CA PHE A 132 -11.26 0.21 -9.43
C PHE A 132 -11.04 -0.74 -8.24
N GLU A 133 -11.92 -0.65 -7.24
CA GLU A 133 -11.78 -1.41 -6.00
C GLU A 133 -11.97 -2.89 -6.22
N GLY A 134 -13.03 -3.30 -6.93
CA GLY A 134 -13.27 -4.70 -7.26
C GLY A 134 -12.18 -5.28 -8.14
N VAL A 135 -11.68 -4.52 -9.14
CA VAL A 135 -10.58 -4.97 -10.00
C VAL A 135 -9.29 -5.17 -9.21
N HIS A 136 -8.95 -4.26 -8.29
CA HIS A 136 -7.73 -4.41 -7.49
C HIS A 136 -7.85 -5.56 -6.48
N ARG A 137 -8.99 -5.63 -5.77
CA ARG A 137 -9.29 -6.68 -4.79
C ARG A 137 -9.22 -8.05 -5.44
N LYS A 138 -9.91 -8.24 -6.57
CA LYS A 138 -9.90 -9.50 -7.32
C LYS A 138 -8.49 -9.95 -7.68
N LYS A 139 -7.63 -9.03 -8.14
CA LYS A 139 -6.22 -9.35 -8.45
C LYS A 139 -5.45 -9.83 -7.24
N LEU A 140 -5.63 -9.18 -6.08
CA LEU A 140 -5.01 -9.62 -4.83
C LEU A 140 -5.51 -11.00 -4.43
N GLU A 141 -6.83 -11.21 -4.43
CA GLU A 141 -7.44 -12.48 -4.03
C GLU A 141 -7.01 -13.63 -4.95
N GLU A 142 -6.96 -13.44 -6.26
CA GLU A 142 -6.48 -14.43 -7.23
C GLU A 142 -5.03 -14.84 -6.97
N ALA A 143 -4.13 -13.86 -6.77
CA ALA A 143 -2.72 -14.13 -6.48
C ALA A 143 -2.51 -14.79 -5.11
N ILE A 144 -3.28 -14.39 -4.10
CA ILE A 144 -3.24 -15.01 -2.77
C ILE A 144 -3.70 -16.46 -2.85
N ARG A 145 -4.81 -16.75 -3.54
CA ARG A 145 -5.33 -18.11 -3.69
C ARG A 145 -4.31 -19.04 -4.36
N SER A 146 -3.64 -18.59 -5.43
CA SER A 146 -2.64 -19.44 -6.09
C SER A 146 -1.44 -19.76 -5.20
N LEU A 147 -1.05 -18.84 -4.31
CA LEU A 147 0.06 -19.05 -3.38
C LEU A 147 -0.35 -19.83 -2.12
N LEU A 148 -1.60 -19.74 -1.68
CA LEU A 148 -2.12 -20.51 -0.55
C LEU A 148 -2.09 -22.02 -0.80
N GLU A 149 -2.26 -22.44 -2.07
CA GLU A 149 -2.14 -23.84 -2.49
C GLU A 149 -0.71 -24.37 -2.38
N GLN A 150 0.29 -23.47 -2.45
CA GLN A 150 1.72 -23.79 -2.48
C GLN A 150 2.42 -23.42 -1.17
N LYS A 151 1.65 -23.10 -0.12
CA LYS A 151 2.20 -22.65 1.16
C LYS A 151 3.11 -23.71 1.78
N GLN A 152 4.16 -23.25 2.43
CA GLN A 152 5.14 -24.12 3.08
C GLN A 152 5.07 -23.91 4.60
N ALA A 153 5.01 -25.02 5.33
CA ALA A 153 5.15 -25.02 6.78
C ALA A 153 6.61 -24.78 7.18
N GLY A 154 6.80 -24.33 8.41
CA GLY A 154 8.12 -24.11 9.00
C GLY A 154 8.02 -23.40 10.33
N ASP A 155 9.18 -23.17 10.92
CA ASP A 155 9.34 -22.51 12.22
C ASP A 155 10.06 -21.16 12.06
N GLY A 156 9.96 -20.30 13.06
CA GLY A 156 10.66 -19.00 13.11
C GLY A 156 9.73 -17.80 13.03
N PRO A 157 10.22 -16.62 12.62
CA PRO A 157 9.40 -15.43 12.45
C PRO A 157 8.38 -15.61 11.31
N GLY A 158 7.12 -15.24 11.56
CA GLY A 158 6.06 -15.42 10.58
C GLY A 158 4.81 -14.60 10.85
N LEU A 159 3.81 -14.78 10.00
CA LEU A 159 2.50 -14.14 10.06
C LEU A 159 1.45 -15.17 10.48
N ARG A 160 0.59 -14.81 11.42
CA ARG A 160 -0.64 -15.56 11.70
C ARG A 160 -1.80 -14.98 10.91
N VAL A 161 -2.53 -15.84 10.21
CA VAL A 161 -3.72 -15.48 9.44
C VAL A 161 -4.90 -16.20 10.07
N LEU A 162 -5.86 -15.42 10.56
CA LEU A 162 -7.06 -15.92 11.20
C LEU A 162 -8.23 -15.88 10.20
N PRO A 163 -9.15 -16.87 10.23
CA PRO A 163 -10.28 -16.90 9.34
C PRO A 163 -11.30 -15.79 9.66
N GLY A 164 -11.95 -15.30 8.63
CA GLY A 164 -13.09 -14.39 8.71
C GLY A 164 -12.74 -12.91 8.60
N GLN A 165 -13.66 -12.06 9.05
CA GLN A 165 -13.51 -10.62 9.06
C GLN A 165 -13.20 -10.15 10.48
N ARG A 166 -12.31 -9.16 10.57
CA ARG A 166 -12.00 -8.52 11.84
C ARG A 166 -13.24 -7.85 12.41
N LYS A 167 -13.60 -8.21 13.65
CA LYS A 167 -14.82 -7.72 14.31
C LYS A 167 -14.63 -6.48 15.19
N ILE A 168 -13.39 -6.09 15.49
CA ILE A 168 -13.09 -5.06 16.50
C ILE A 168 -12.46 -3.81 15.85
N PRO A 169 -12.96 -2.60 16.14
CA PRO A 169 -12.30 -1.36 15.78
C PRO A 169 -11.03 -1.16 16.63
N GLY A 170 -9.87 -1.02 16.00
CA GLY A 170 -8.59 -0.70 16.67
C GLY A 170 -7.39 -0.67 15.73
N ASN A 171 -6.34 0.09 16.10
CA ASN A 171 -4.94 0.25 15.59
C ASN A 171 -4.53 -0.25 14.17
N GLY A 172 -5.44 -0.29 13.19
CA GLY A 172 -5.14 -0.69 11.82
C GLY A 172 -5.22 -2.20 11.56
N PRO A 173 -4.96 -2.64 10.33
CA PRO A 173 -5.31 -3.99 9.81
C PRO A 173 -4.47 -5.14 10.37
N VAL A 174 -3.46 -4.85 11.20
CA VAL A 174 -2.53 -5.83 11.76
C VAL A 174 -2.58 -5.74 13.28
N GLU A 175 -2.87 -6.86 13.92
CA GLU A 175 -2.80 -7.03 15.37
C GLU A 175 -1.48 -7.71 15.73
N TRP A 176 -0.93 -7.38 16.90
CA TRP A 176 0.30 -8.01 17.37
C TRP A 176 0.00 -8.84 18.61
N GLU A 177 0.29 -10.14 18.58
CA GLU A 177 0.39 -10.94 19.79
C GLU A 177 1.87 -11.22 20.07
N GLY A 178 2.41 -10.55 21.09
CA GLY A 178 3.84 -10.57 21.36
C GLY A 178 4.64 -10.08 20.15
N LYS A 179 5.45 -10.96 19.57
CA LYS A 179 6.28 -10.68 18.38
C LYS A 179 5.66 -11.15 17.06
N VAL A 180 4.47 -11.76 17.10
CA VAL A 180 3.84 -12.38 15.94
C VAL A 180 2.70 -11.49 15.45
N PRO A 181 2.80 -10.93 14.22
CA PRO A 181 1.71 -10.19 13.61
C PRO A 181 0.56 -11.14 13.24
N ARG A 182 -0.65 -10.62 13.34
CA ARG A 182 -1.93 -11.28 13.09
C ARG A 182 -2.78 -10.44 12.16
N ILE A 183 -3.41 -11.10 11.21
CA ILE A 183 -4.42 -10.52 10.33
C ILE A 183 -5.62 -11.42 10.25
N TYR A 184 -6.77 -10.86 9.90
CA TYR A 184 -7.98 -11.61 9.57
C TYR A 184 -8.17 -11.61 8.07
N SER A 185 -8.53 -12.77 7.51
CA SER A 185 -8.79 -12.91 6.08
C SER A 185 -9.96 -13.86 5.83
N THR A 186 -10.85 -13.46 4.93
CA THR A 186 -11.90 -14.33 4.40
C THR A 186 -11.40 -15.32 3.35
N LEU A 187 -10.09 -15.31 3.05
CA LEU A 187 -9.46 -16.21 2.08
C LEU A 187 -8.92 -17.49 2.72
N VAL A 188 -9.01 -17.61 4.06
CA VAL A 188 -8.59 -18.79 4.81
C VAL A 188 -9.75 -19.26 5.67
N ASP A 189 -9.90 -20.59 5.79
CA ASP A 189 -10.99 -21.22 6.56
C ASP A 189 -10.54 -21.60 7.98
N GLU A 190 -9.23 -21.73 8.19
CA GLU A 190 -8.60 -22.08 9.46
C GLU A 190 -7.44 -21.14 9.79
N GLU A 191 -7.00 -21.15 11.05
CA GLU A 191 -5.81 -20.39 11.46
C GLU A 191 -4.57 -20.95 10.79
N LEU A 192 -3.79 -20.09 10.12
CA LEU A 192 -2.55 -20.45 9.46
C LEU A 192 -1.37 -19.68 10.05
N PHE A 193 -0.27 -20.37 10.29
CA PHE A 193 1.02 -19.76 10.53
C PHE A 193 1.89 -19.82 9.28
N LEU A 194 2.38 -18.67 8.82
CA LEU A 194 3.17 -18.52 7.61
C LEU A 194 4.56 -17.96 7.95
N PRO A 195 5.60 -18.80 8.02
CA PRO A 195 6.98 -18.35 8.15
C PRO A 195 7.37 -17.42 7.01
N PHE A 196 8.03 -16.30 7.34
CA PHE A 196 8.33 -15.27 6.35
C PHE A 196 9.33 -15.71 5.29
N ASP A 197 10.34 -16.48 5.68
CA ASP A 197 11.40 -16.99 4.81
C ASP A 197 10.87 -17.92 3.70
N LYS A 198 9.84 -18.71 4.01
CA LYS A 198 9.22 -19.66 3.06
C LYS A 198 8.04 -19.08 2.29
N ASN A 199 7.34 -18.10 2.86
CA ASN A 199 6.07 -17.59 2.32
C ASN A 199 6.08 -16.07 2.12
N LEU A 200 7.24 -15.46 1.85
CA LEU A 200 7.41 -14.00 1.81
C LEU A 200 6.36 -13.31 0.93
N GLU A 201 6.22 -13.76 -0.31
CA GLU A 201 5.30 -13.17 -1.29
C GLU A 201 3.83 -13.27 -0.82
N LEU A 202 3.43 -14.44 -0.34
CA LEU A 202 2.09 -14.68 0.21
C LEU A 202 1.82 -13.76 1.41
N CYS A 203 2.77 -13.66 2.34
CA CYS A 203 2.68 -12.76 3.50
C CYS A 203 2.54 -11.30 3.07
N GLN A 204 3.31 -10.85 2.07
CA GLN A 204 3.20 -9.49 1.54
C GLN A 204 1.83 -9.21 0.90
N LEU A 205 1.29 -10.15 0.11
CA LEU A 205 -0.01 -10.00 -0.52
C LEU A 205 -1.15 -10.03 0.49
N LEU A 206 -1.09 -10.90 1.49
CA LEU A 206 -2.06 -10.95 2.57
C LEU A 206 -2.09 -9.66 3.40
N LEU A 207 -0.92 -9.10 3.72
CA LEU A 207 -0.82 -7.80 4.40
C LEU A 207 -1.39 -6.67 3.53
N LYS A 208 -1.07 -6.65 2.24
CA LYS A 208 -1.64 -5.68 1.29
C LYS A 208 -3.16 -5.81 1.21
N HIS A 209 -3.70 -7.02 1.16
CA HIS A 209 -5.13 -7.26 1.13
C HIS A 209 -5.83 -6.81 2.42
N ALA A 210 -5.26 -7.14 3.57
CA ALA A 210 -5.79 -6.71 4.87
C ALA A 210 -5.82 -5.17 4.99
N GLN A 211 -4.78 -4.48 4.52
CA GLN A 211 -4.74 -3.01 4.45
C GLN A 211 -5.74 -2.43 3.46
N PHE A 212 -5.92 -3.08 2.31
CA PHE A 212 -6.83 -2.61 1.28
C PHE A 212 -8.28 -2.67 1.75
N CYS A 213 -8.67 -3.79 2.35
CA CYS A 213 -10.01 -4.05 2.87
C CYS A 213 -10.29 -3.37 4.22
N ASP A 214 -9.62 -2.24 4.50
CA ASP A 214 -9.81 -1.43 5.70
C ASP A 214 -11.30 -1.35 6.06
N ILE A 215 -11.60 -1.69 7.32
CA ILE A 215 -12.95 -1.77 7.86
C ILE A 215 -13.69 -0.46 7.58
N GLN A 216 -14.85 -0.55 6.92
CA GLN A 216 -15.83 0.54 6.93
C GLN A 216 -16.14 0.85 8.39
N ALA A 217 -15.91 2.10 8.82
CA ALA A 217 -16.49 2.57 10.07
C ALA A 217 -17.99 2.22 10.04
N PRO A 218 -18.57 1.67 11.11
CA PRO A 218 -19.97 1.29 11.12
C PRO A 218 -20.82 2.49 10.69
N GLU A 219 -21.76 2.25 9.78
CA GLU A 219 -22.86 3.16 9.50
C GLU A 219 -23.55 3.48 10.83
N GLY A 220 -23.32 4.67 11.39
CA GLY A 220 -23.80 4.97 12.75
C GLY A 220 -23.37 6.28 13.38
N SER A 221 -22.71 7.20 12.67
CA SER A 221 -22.67 8.60 13.14
C SER A 221 -23.92 9.30 12.67
N GLU A 222 -24.97 9.24 13.50
CA GLU A 222 -26.15 10.08 13.37
C GLU A 222 -25.74 11.52 13.07
N SER A 223 -26.37 12.09 12.04
CA SER A 223 -26.34 13.52 11.80
C SER A 223 -26.78 14.24 13.07
N VAL A 224 -25.86 14.92 13.74
CA VAL A 224 -26.22 15.96 14.71
C VAL A 224 -26.92 17.05 13.92
N SER A 225 -28.24 16.94 13.86
CA SER A 225 -29.15 17.95 13.36
C SER A 225 -28.89 19.23 14.15
N THR A 226 -28.29 20.22 13.51
CA THR A 226 -28.29 21.60 13.93
C THR A 226 -29.74 22.09 13.98
N LYS A 227 -30.37 21.96 15.15
CA LYS A 227 -31.52 22.81 15.49
C LYS A 227 -30.97 24.12 16.02
N ASN A 228 -30.90 25.10 15.12
CA ASN A 228 -30.98 26.50 15.50
C ASN A 228 -32.33 26.72 16.20
N ALA A 229 -32.30 27.19 17.44
CA ALA A 229 -33.34 28.00 18.06
C ALA A 229 -32.59 29.28 18.46
N SER A 230 -32.78 30.37 17.71
CA SER A 230 -33.82 31.40 17.94
C SER A 230 -33.70 32.02 19.33
#